data_AF-A0A950CHM5-F1
#
_entry.id   AF-A0A950CHM5-F1
#
_cell.length_a   1.000
_cell.length_b   1.000
_cell.length_c   1.000
_cell.angle_alpha   90.00
_cell.angle_beta   90.00
_cell.angle_gamma   90.00
#
_symmetry.space_group_name_H-M   'P 1'
#
loop_
_entity.id
_entity.type
_entity.pdbx_description
1 polymer ?
#
loop_
_entity_poly.entity_id
_entity_poly.type
_entity_poly.pdbx_seq_one_letter_code
_entity_poly.pdbx_strand_id
1 'polypeptide(L)'
;MMTWFQVHLVRVRSGRRLNYVGPWLIIGVMLAAGCGGDTSAPQAVPTIVHFVPNSHAFWSNSQHWTTSYGPAYADILLQPSNFVPCRGGPFALCYYSGPSSGSEDLSCKLTTDGKYANCQCFDVPYGVYFVDINAILNYSVYQSTIAQCGAEGSACATPNSAPVCQSVNQGTLIPHAAVFSTFSFDCVPTNGIGQTSCSSAPYAGCMTAPCSAPDASGIVQCSCPVFDGPFQIGQNNQACTLGDGLVWSAAYAPPTAASTSPTSAVVPNAVSETTPAPAACVPDAPGGLGCPLYVPGTTSLPPNSGVNCQTVCDEYSSCTQEGGIQEGLTCDSTLCTDQCNDLDVVEEACASLAKCDVSEIIKAEQAAQCSCCASQLCGCQANTQTNATIASLVQQQRNLGIKPQCDINGTLCGSP
;
A
#
# COMPACT_ATOMS: atom_id res chain seq x y z
N MET A 1 8.89 8.52 -56.35
CA MET A 1 7.52 8.46 -55.79
C MET A 1 7.66 8.12 -54.32
N MET A 2 7.71 9.14 -53.49
CA MET A 2 7.82 9.07 -52.02
C MET A 2 6.57 9.73 -51.48
N THR A 3 5.79 9.02 -50.67
CA THR A 3 4.58 9.53 -50.03
C THR A 3 4.80 9.50 -48.52
N TRP A 4 4.67 10.67 -47.91
CA TRP A 4 4.89 10.95 -46.50
C TRP A 4 3.70 10.50 -45.64
N PHE A 5 3.99 9.98 -44.45
CA PHE A 5 3.04 9.72 -43.37
C PHE A 5 2.67 11.04 -42.67
N GLN A 6 1.37 11.27 -42.48
CA GLN A 6 0.84 12.31 -41.58
C GLN A 6 0.68 11.74 -40.17
N VAL A 7 1.29 12.42 -39.19
CA VAL A 7 1.04 12.24 -37.76
C VAL A 7 0.15 13.41 -37.31
N HIS A 8 -1.01 13.11 -36.73
CA HIS A 8 -1.87 14.10 -36.10
C HIS A 8 -1.35 14.46 -34.71
N LEU A 9 -0.94 15.71 -34.53
CA LEU A 9 -0.74 16.34 -33.22
C LEU A 9 -2.09 16.64 -32.58
N VAL A 10 -2.38 16.01 -31.44
CA VAL A 10 -3.44 16.45 -30.52
C VAL A 10 -2.87 17.55 -29.63
N ARG A 11 -3.49 18.73 -29.71
CA ARG A 11 -3.11 19.97 -29.04
C ARG A 11 -3.82 20.04 -27.70
N VAL A 12 -3.10 19.82 -26.59
CA VAL A 12 -3.62 20.04 -25.23
C VAL A 12 -3.75 21.55 -25.00
N ARG A 13 -4.99 22.03 -24.86
CA ARG A 13 -5.32 23.42 -24.52
C ARG A 13 -5.42 23.54 -22.99
N SER A 14 -4.40 24.11 -22.37
CA SER A 14 -4.45 24.64 -21.01
C SER A 14 -5.28 25.93 -20.99
N GLY A 15 -6.23 26.03 -20.06
CA GLY A 15 -7.06 27.22 -19.87
C GLY A 15 -7.78 27.22 -18.53
N ARG A 16 -7.12 27.68 -17.46
CA ARG A 16 -7.79 28.25 -16.29
C ARG A 16 -7.48 29.74 -16.22
N ARG A 17 -8.52 30.56 -16.44
CA ARG A 17 -8.52 32.01 -16.21
C ARG A 17 -8.82 32.28 -14.74
N LEU A 18 -7.90 32.92 -14.03
CA LEU A 18 -8.18 33.61 -12.79
C LEU A 18 -8.82 34.97 -13.11
N ASN A 19 -10.03 35.20 -12.59
CA ASN A 19 -10.65 36.52 -12.54
C ASN A 19 -10.46 37.09 -11.13
N TYR A 20 -9.74 38.20 -11.00
CA TYR A 20 -9.84 39.12 -9.86
C TYR A 20 -9.79 40.55 -10.41
N VAL A 21 -10.85 41.31 -10.16
CA VAL A 21 -11.00 42.74 -10.47
C VAL A 21 -11.48 43.35 -9.15
N GLY A 22 -10.67 44.13 -8.44
CA GLY A 22 -10.58 45.58 -8.58
C GLY A 22 -10.69 46.28 -7.20
N PRO A 23 -10.56 47.62 -7.10
CA PRO A 23 -9.29 48.23 -6.68
C PRO A 23 -9.39 49.36 -5.62
N TRP A 24 -8.23 49.95 -5.30
CA TRP A 24 -7.95 51.27 -4.69
C TRP A 24 -8.00 51.44 -3.15
N LEU A 25 -6.83 51.71 -2.54
CA LEU A 25 -6.58 53.02 -1.92
C LEU A 25 -5.07 53.28 -1.73
N ILE A 26 -4.64 54.47 -2.15
CA ILE A 26 -3.29 55.04 -1.99
C ILE A 26 -3.26 55.84 -0.69
N ILE A 27 -2.32 55.54 0.22
CA ILE A 27 -1.79 56.51 1.19
C ILE A 27 -0.27 56.27 1.27
N GLY A 28 0.50 57.28 0.88
CA GLY A 28 1.95 57.29 1.06
C GLY A 28 2.34 57.95 2.38
N VAL A 29 3.38 57.45 3.04
CA VAL A 29 4.21 58.19 4.00
C VAL A 29 5.66 57.65 3.99
N MET A 30 6.57 58.56 3.65
CA MET A 30 7.96 58.78 4.06
C MET A 30 8.97 57.63 4.33
N LEU A 31 10.05 57.73 3.55
CA LEU A 31 11.48 57.53 3.86
C LEU A 31 11.88 57.32 5.33
N ALA A 32 12.54 56.20 5.59
CA ALA A 32 13.67 56.12 6.52
C ALA A 32 14.68 55.09 5.97
N ALA A 33 15.88 55.56 5.62
CA ALA A 33 17.01 54.71 5.30
C ALA A 33 17.53 54.07 6.60
N GLY A 34 17.46 52.74 6.68
CA GLY A 34 18.04 51.95 7.76
C GLY A 34 18.78 50.76 7.16
N CYS A 35 20.11 50.81 7.16
CA CYS A 35 20.95 49.66 6.89
C CYS A 35 20.83 48.69 8.09
N GLY A 36 19.96 47.69 7.98
CA GLY A 36 19.91 46.53 8.86
C GLY A 36 20.23 45.29 8.03
N GLY A 37 21.32 44.61 8.34
CA GLY A 37 21.74 43.41 7.62
C GLY A 37 20.71 42.30 7.78
N ASP A 38 20.06 41.93 6.67
CA ASP A 38 19.31 40.69 6.55
C ASP A 38 20.28 39.51 6.64
N THR A 39 20.51 39.06 7.86
CA THR A 39 20.93 37.69 8.12
C THR A 39 19.69 36.82 8.01
N SER A 40 19.29 36.54 6.78
CA SER A 40 18.39 35.43 6.47
C SER A 40 19.11 34.16 6.90
N ALA A 41 18.86 33.71 8.14
CA ALA A 41 19.29 32.40 8.58
C ALA A 41 18.78 31.39 7.55
N PRO A 42 19.63 30.48 7.02
CA PRO A 42 19.16 29.44 6.12
C PRO A 42 18.07 28.67 6.86
N GLN A 43 16.86 28.63 6.29
CA GLN A 43 15.79 27.77 6.79
C GLN A 43 16.37 26.37 6.87
N ALA A 44 16.43 25.81 8.08
CA ALA A 44 16.89 24.45 8.29
C ALA A 44 16.05 23.55 7.39
N VAL A 45 16.70 22.87 6.44
CA VAL A 45 16.04 21.82 5.66
C VAL A 45 15.48 20.84 6.68
N PRO A 46 14.16 20.57 6.69
CA PRO A 46 13.59 19.64 7.65
C PRO A 46 14.36 18.32 7.55
N THR A 47 14.95 17.89 8.65
CA THR A 47 15.72 16.65 8.71
C THR A 47 14.75 15.51 8.44
N ILE A 48 15.04 14.69 7.42
CA ILE A 48 14.24 13.50 7.12
C ILE A 48 14.25 12.61 8.36
N VAL A 49 13.07 12.19 8.80
CA VAL A 49 12.90 11.22 9.87
C VAL A 49 12.77 9.86 9.22
N HIS A 50 13.74 8.96 9.44
CA HIS A 50 13.76 7.63 8.81
C HIS A 50 13.08 6.56 9.68
N PHE A 51 13.10 6.78 10.99
CA PHE A 51 12.50 5.95 12.01
C PHE A 51 12.33 6.75 13.31
N VAL A 52 11.56 6.24 14.27
CA VAL A 52 11.29 6.89 15.55
C VAL A 52 11.74 5.98 16.70
N PRO A 53 12.73 6.38 17.52
CA PRO A 53 13.47 7.63 17.47
C PRO A 53 14.44 7.69 16.27
N ASN A 54 14.69 8.90 15.74
CA ASN A 54 15.55 9.15 14.56
C ASN A 54 17.05 9.02 14.89
N SER A 55 17.47 7.85 15.37
CA SER A 55 18.87 7.55 15.73
C SER A 55 19.29 6.14 15.32
N HIS A 56 20.23 6.02 14.38
CA HIS A 56 20.85 4.72 14.10
C HIS A 56 21.48 4.10 15.35
N ALA A 57 22.07 4.89 16.25
CA ALA A 57 22.67 4.35 17.48
C ALA A 57 21.63 3.68 18.40
N PHE A 58 20.37 4.15 18.37
CA PHE A 58 19.27 3.49 19.07
C PHE A 58 18.97 2.13 18.42
N TRP A 59 18.73 2.11 17.10
CA TRP A 59 18.34 0.88 16.42
C TRP A 59 19.47 -0.14 16.29
N SER A 60 20.74 0.29 16.23
CA SER A 60 21.89 -0.61 16.22
C SER A 60 22.21 -1.20 17.61
N ASN A 61 21.56 -0.73 18.68
CA ASN A 61 21.68 -1.35 20.01
C ASN A 61 20.76 -2.56 20.09
N SER A 62 21.32 -3.73 20.39
CA SER A 62 20.58 -4.99 20.49
C SER A 62 19.51 -5.02 21.58
N GLN A 63 19.55 -4.10 22.56
CA GLN A 63 18.48 -3.92 23.54
C GLN A 63 17.17 -3.37 22.94
N HIS A 64 17.23 -2.82 21.72
CA HIS A 64 16.08 -2.27 21.00
C HIS A 64 15.74 -3.04 19.73
N TRP A 65 16.39 -4.18 19.51
CA TRP A 65 16.04 -5.06 18.40
C TRP A 65 14.67 -5.67 18.63
N THR A 66 13.93 -5.83 17.53
CA THR A 66 12.62 -6.46 17.51
C THR A 66 12.73 -7.98 17.49
N THR A 67 13.89 -8.53 17.10
CA THR A 67 14.20 -9.96 17.11
C THR A 67 15.65 -10.23 17.54
N SER A 68 16.01 -11.50 17.74
CA SER A 68 17.40 -11.89 17.98
C SER A 68 18.31 -11.76 16.75
N TYR A 69 17.74 -11.53 15.56
CA TYR A 69 18.48 -11.52 14.29
C TYR A 69 18.84 -10.11 13.82
N GLY A 70 18.24 -9.08 14.39
CA GLY A 70 18.56 -7.71 14.02
C GLY A 70 17.50 -6.68 14.41
N PRO A 71 17.74 -5.42 14.03
CA PRO A 71 16.81 -4.31 14.24
C PRO A 71 15.59 -4.40 13.33
N ALA A 72 14.60 -3.52 13.55
CA ALA A 72 13.39 -3.50 12.74
C ALA A 72 13.65 -3.34 11.23
N TYR A 73 14.60 -2.51 10.84
CA TYR A 73 14.95 -2.30 9.42
C TYR A 73 15.70 -3.48 8.77
N ALA A 74 15.86 -4.61 9.46
CA ALA A 74 16.29 -5.85 8.85
C ALA A 74 15.11 -6.68 8.30
N ASP A 75 13.87 -6.24 8.50
CA ASP A 75 12.64 -6.87 8.00
C ASP A 75 12.62 -8.39 8.29
N ILE A 76 12.62 -8.74 9.58
CA ILE A 76 12.83 -10.12 10.05
C ILE A 76 11.52 -10.90 10.12
N LEU A 77 11.37 -11.89 9.24
CA LEU A 77 10.19 -12.75 9.16
C LEU A 77 10.41 -14.08 9.89
N LEU A 78 9.84 -14.24 11.09
CA LEU A 78 9.98 -15.47 11.87
C LEU A 78 8.85 -16.48 11.59
N GLN A 79 7.63 -15.98 11.40
CA GLN A 79 6.46 -16.79 11.12
C GLN A 79 5.34 -15.97 10.46
N PRO A 80 4.36 -16.59 9.79
CA PRO A 80 3.27 -15.89 9.11
C PRO A 80 2.47 -14.95 9.99
N SER A 81 2.28 -15.28 11.28
CA SER A 81 1.51 -14.44 12.20
C SER A 81 2.17 -13.09 12.50
N ASN A 82 3.46 -12.92 12.20
CA ASN A 82 4.15 -11.64 12.35
C ASN A 82 3.55 -10.58 11.43
N PHE A 83 2.96 -10.98 10.30
CA PHE A 83 2.20 -10.09 9.44
C PHE A 83 0.80 -9.83 9.99
N VAL A 84 0.60 -8.64 10.56
CA VAL A 84 -0.73 -8.19 10.96
C VAL A 84 -1.45 -7.61 9.73
N PRO A 85 -2.69 -8.06 9.44
CA PRO A 85 -3.47 -7.53 8.33
C PRO A 85 -4.01 -6.15 8.65
N CYS A 86 -4.00 -5.29 7.65
CA CYS A 86 -4.55 -3.96 7.66
C CYS A 86 -5.37 -3.74 6.37
N ARG A 87 -6.29 -2.79 6.39
CA ARG A 87 -7.03 -2.34 5.20
C ARG A 87 -7.16 -0.83 5.24
N GLY A 88 -6.88 -0.19 4.13
CA GLY A 88 -6.84 1.27 4.03
C GLY A 88 -5.83 1.72 2.99
N GLY A 89 -5.40 2.97 3.10
CA GLY A 89 -4.39 3.54 2.22
C GLY A 89 -4.35 5.07 2.34
N PRO A 90 -3.52 5.73 1.52
CA PRO A 90 -2.57 5.12 0.59
C PRO A 90 -1.38 4.45 1.30
N PHE A 91 -0.71 3.51 0.62
CA PHE A 91 0.52 2.84 1.10
C PHE A 91 1.48 2.54 -0.06
N ALA A 92 2.76 2.38 0.25
CA ALA A 92 3.79 2.11 -0.76
C ALA A 92 4.18 0.63 -0.85
N LEU A 93 4.17 0.04 -2.04
CA LEU A 93 4.57 -1.35 -2.25
C LEU A 93 6.02 -1.44 -2.75
N CYS A 94 6.98 -1.36 -1.83
CA CYS A 94 8.41 -1.46 -2.15
C CYS A 94 8.91 -2.89 -2.33
N TYR A 95 8.04 -3.89 -2.24
CA TYR A 95 8.40 -5.30 -2.41
C TYR A 95 9.10 -5.60 -3.75
N TYR A 96 8.79 -4.82 -4.78
CA TYR A 96 9.35 -4.96 -6.13
C TYR A 96 10.55 -4.05 -6.39
N SER A 97 10.93 -3.20 -5.43
CA SER A 97 12.02 -2.25 -5.61
C SER A 97 13.38 -2.92 -5.62
N GLY A 98 14.24 -2.52 -6.56
CA GLY A 98 15.59 -3.04 -6.68
C GLY A 98 16.23 -2.63 -8.01
N PRO A 99 15.99 -3.40 -9.08
CA PRO A 99 16.53 -3.10 -10.39
C PRO A 99 15.78 -1.94 -11.05
N SER A 100 16.48 -1.18 -11.91
CA SER A 100 15.89 -0.12 -12.74
C SER A 100 15.33 -0.67 -14.06
N SER A 101 14.70 -1.85 -14.04
CA SER A 101 14.28 -2.57 -15.25
C SER A 101 12.79 -2.89 -15.22
N GLY A 102 12.07 -2.55 -16.30
CA GLY A 102 10.62 -2.76 -16.40
C GLY A 102 9.95 -1.68 -17.24
N SER A 103 8.62 -1.70 -17.28
CA SER A 103 7.79 -0.58 -17.76
C SER A 103 7.86 0.62 -16.80
N GLU A 104 7.97 0.33 -15.51
CA GLU A 104 8.14 1.29 -14.43
C GLU A 104 9.58 1.24 -13.89
N ASP A 105 10.13 2.40 -13.51
CA ASP A 105 11.41 2.47 -12.81
C ASP A 105 11.17 2.27 -11.31
N LEU A 106 11.53 1.08 -10.81
CA LEU A 106 11.46 0.71 -9.40
C LEU A 106 12.87 0.62 -8.78
N SER A 107 13.79 1.46 -9.24
CA SER A 107 15.16 1.46 -8.75
C SER A 107 15.23 1.73 -7.25
N CYS A 108 16.17 1.06 -6.58
CA CYS A 108 16.43 1.23 -5.15
C CYS A 108 17.92 1.47 -4.94
N LYS A 109 18.27 2.74 -4.78
CA LYS A 109 19.65 3.22 -4.86
C LYS A 109 20.18 3.64 -3.51
N LEU A 110 21.34 3.10 -3.13
CA LEU A 110 22.04 3.48 -1.91
C LEU A 110 22.36 4.98 -1.88
N THR A 111 22.18 5.58 -0.71
CA THR A 111 22.73 6.90 -0.41
C THR A 111 24.25 6.83 -0.35
N THR A 112 24.92 7.97 -0.52
CA THR A 112 26.39 8.06 -0.53
C THR A 112 27.03 7.52 0.75
N ASP A 113 26.35 7.61 1.90
CA ASP A 113 26.82 7.08 3.18
C ASP A 113 26.46 5.60 3.42
N GLY A 114 25.73 4.97 2.49
CA GLY A 114 25.35 3.56 2.53
C GLY A 114 24.36 3.18 3.63
N LYS A 115 23.84 4.15 4.38
CA LYS A 115 22.94 3.89 5.53
C LYS A 115 21.49 3.72 5.13
N TYR A 116 21.12 4.30 4.01
CA TYR A 116 19.76 4.28 3.47
C TYR A 116 19.79 3.96 1.98
N ALA A 117 18.64 3.61 1.44
CA ALA A 117 18.39 3.50 0.01
C ALA A 117 17.14 4.33 -0.34
N ASN A 118 17.21 5.03 -1.46
CA ASN A 118 16.07 5.73 -2.05
C ASN A 118 15.41 4.77 -3.03
N CYS A 119 14.25 4.24 -2.67
CA CYS A 119 13.59 3.16 -3.39
C CYS A 119 12.28 3.64 -3.98
N GLN A 120 12.12 3.47 -5.29
CA GLN A 120 10.89 3.74 -6.01
C GLN A 120 9.93 2.57 -5.83
N CYS A 121 8.70 2.88 -5.44
CA CYS A 121 7.69 1.91 -5.06
C CYS A 121 6.36 2.30 -5.69
N PHE A 122 5.49 1.33 -5.95
CA PHE A 122 4.12 1.61 -6.35
C PHE A 122 3.39 2.34 -5.22
N ASP A 123 2.65 3.39 -5.56
CA ASP A 123 1.67 4.01 -4.67
C ASP A 123 0.34 3.26 -4.83
N VAL A 124 -0.09 2.56 -3.78
CA VAL A 124 -1.37 1.86 -3.77
C VAL A 124 -2.39 2.73 -3.03
N PRO A 125 -3.43 3.24 -3.71
CA PRO A 125 -4.34 4.22 -3.13
C PRO A 125 -5.16 3.66 -1.95
N TYR A 126 -5.58 2.40 -2.07
CA TYR A 126 -6.41 1.72 -1.09
C TYR A 126 -6.37 0.21 -1.33
N GLY A 127 -6.31 -0.59 -0.27
CA GLY A 127 -6.34 -2.05 -0.38
C GLY A 127 -6.09 -2.76 0.93
N VAL A 128 -5.95 -4.08 0.85
CA VAL A 128 -5.48 -4.91 1.98
C VAL A 128 -3.97 -4.97 1.94
N TYR A 129 -3.34 -4.62 3.05
CA TYR A 129 -1.90 -4.71 3.19
C TYR A 129 -1.52 -5.35 4.53
N PHE A 130 -0.26 -5.70 4.65
CA PHE A 130 0.29 -6.41 5.79
C PHE A 130 1.52 -5.66 6.29
N VAL A 131 1.61 -5.56 7.61
CA VAL A 131 2.78 -5.02 8.29
C VAL A 131 3.42 -6.15 9.07
N ASP A 132 4.69 -6.44 8.83
CA ASP A 132 5.46 -7.29 9.73
C ASP A 132 5.70 -6.53 11.04
N ILE A 133 5.19 -7.10 12.14
CA ILE A 133 5.32 -6.53 13.48
C ILE A 133 6.78 -6.33 13.88
N ASN A 134 7.70 -7.16 13.37
CA ASN A 134 9.13 -7.04 13.67
C ASN A 134 9.79 -5.89 12.89
N ALA A 135 9.14 -5.36 11.86
CA ALA A 135 9.70 -4.37 10.96
C ALA A 135 9.11 -2.96 11.17
N ILE A 136 8.48 -2.70 12.31
CA ILE A 136 7.89 -1.40 12.63
C ILE A 136 8.99 -0.40 13.02
N LEU A 137 9.24 0.58 12.15
CA LEU A 137 10.25 1.64 12.29
C LEU A 137 9.86 2.78 13.24
N ASN A 138 8.83 2.59 14.04
CA ASN A 138 8.50 3.44 15.18
C ASN A 138 8.43 2.59 16.45
N TYR A 139 9.41 2.75 17.33
CA TYR A 139 9.59 1.91 18.51
C TYR A 139 8.42 1.97 19.49
N SER A 140 7.75 3.13 19.65
CA SER A 140 6.59 3.20 20.55
C SER A 140 5.37 2.49 19.96
N VAL A 141 5.18 2.58 18.64
CA VAL A 141 4.12 1.86 17.91
C VAL A 141 4.41 0.36 17.87
N TYR A 142 5.68 -0.04 17.72
CA TYR A 142 6.10 -1.43 17.88
C TYR A 142 5.70 -1.96 19.25
N GLN A 143 6.08 -1.25 20.32
CA GLN A 143 5.79 -1.65 21.70
C GLN A 143 4.28 -1.75 21.98
N SER A 144 3.47 -0.80 21.49
CA SER A 144 2.01 -0.88 21.66
C SER A 144 1.41 -2.02 20.84
N THR A 145 1.94 -2.27 19.65
CA THR A 145 1.47 -3.36 18.78
C THR A 145 1.75 -4.72 19.41
N ILE A 146 2.96 -5.00 19.91
CA ILE A 146 3.25 -6.28 20.58
C ILE A 146 2.50 -6.43 21.92
N ALA A 147 2.19 -5.32 22.60
CA ALA A 147 1.40 -5.35 23.83
C ALA A 147 -0.05 -5.77 23.58
N GLN A 148 -0.61 -5.42 22.42
CA GLN A 148 -1.99 -5.76 22.04
C GLN A 148 -2.08 -7.09 21.28
N CYS A 149 -1.18 -7.30 20.31
CA CYS A 149 -1.22 -8.42 19.38
C CYS A 149 -0.41 -9.64 19.84
N GLY A 150 0.34 -9.49 20.95
CA GLY A 150 1.41 -10.41 21.34
C GLY A 150 2.67 -10.18 20.49
N ALA A 151 3.81 -10.66 20.98
CA ALA A 151 5.11 -10.53 20.30
C ALA A 151 5.10 -11.11 18.88
N GLU A 152 4.27 -12.13 18.65
CA GLU A 152 4.17 -12.82 17.37
C GLU A 152 3.03 -12.34 16.47
N GLY A 153 2.23 -11.35 16.91
CA GLY A 153 1.11 -10.77 16.14
C GLY A 153 -0.21 -11.57 16.16
N SER A 154 -0.20 -12.79 16.71
CA SER A 154 -1.32 -13.76 16.60
C SER A 154 -2.66 -13.32 17.18
N ALA A 155 -2.68 -12.36 18.12
CA ALA A 155 -3.94 -11.83 18.66
C ALA A 155 -4.60 -10.75 17.77
N CYS A 156 -3.96 -10.33 16.68
CA CYS A 156 -4.46 -9.31 15.75
C CYS A 156 -4.67 -9.87 14.34
N ALA A 157 -5.32 -11.03 14.22
CA ALA A 157 -5.64 -11.63 12.92
C ALA A 157 -6.76 -10.90 12.16
N THR A 158 -7.52 -10.02 12.81
CA THR A 158 -8.55 -9.21 12.18
C THR A 158 -7.92 -7.94 11.57
N PRO A 159 -8.21 -7.59 10.31
CA PRO A 159 -7.75 -6.36 9.68
C PRO A 159 -8.00 -5.14 10.56
N ASN A 160 -7.02 -4.25 10.62
CA ASN A 160 -7.06 -3.00 11.40
C ASN A 160 -7.16 -3.18 12.93
N SER A 161 -7.08 -4.41 13.46
CA SER A 161 -7.03 -4.64 14.90
C SER A 161 -5.68 -4.30 15.53
N ALA A 162 -4.59 -4.25 14.76
CA ALA A 162 -3.27 -3.89 15.24
C ALA A 162 -3.07 -2.36 15.31
N PRO A 163 -2.48 -1.82 16.39
CA PRO A 163 -2.19 -0.37 16.51
C PRO A 163 -1.39 0.21 15.33
N VAL A 164 -0.47 -0.55 14.74
CA VAL A 164 0.30 -0.10 13.58
C VAL A 164 -0.56 0.19 12.35
N CYS A 165 -1.66 -0.56 12.13
CA CYS A 165 -2.57 -0.30 11.02
C CYS A 165 -3.20 1.10 11.14
N GLN A 166 -3.58 1.50 12.36
CA GLN A 166 -4.08 2.85 12.62
C GLN A 166 -3.02 3.91 12.31
N SER A 167 -1.78 3.69 12.76
CA SER A 167 -0.69 4.64 12.50
C SER A 167 -0.36 4.80 11.02
N VAL A 168 -0.41 3.70 10.24
CA VAL A 168 -0.23 3.73 8.79
C VAL A 168 -1.39 4.47 8.13
N ASN A 169 -2.64 4.04 8.35
CA ASN A 169 -3.83 4.62 7.73
C ASN A 169 -4.03 6.11 8.07
N GLN A 170 -3.58 6.55 9.25
CA GLN A 170 -3.72 7.95 9.67
C GLN A 170 -2.52 8.84 9.27
N GLY A 171 -1.48 8.29 8.63
CA GLY A 171 -0.30 9.09 8.27
C GLY A 171 0.55 9.50 9.48
N THR A 172 0.49 8.76 10.59
CA THR A 172 1.12 9.16 11.87
C THR A 172 2.29 8.28 12.31
N LEU A 173 2.61 7.23 11.56
CA LEU A 173 3.66 6.28 11.94
C LEU A 173 5.04 6.93 12.05
N ILE A 174 5.44 7.74 11.07
CA ILE A 174 6.68 8.54 11.11
C ILE A 174 6.35 9.98 10.73
N PRO A 175 6.78 10.99 11.52
CA PRO A 175 6.50 12.39 11.22
C PRO A 175 6.97 12.81 9.82
N HIS A 176 6.14 13.61 9.14
CA HIS A 176 6.40 14.20 7.82
C HIS A 176 6.45 13.24 6.62
N ALA A 177 6.24 11.94 6.83
CA ALA A 177 6.01 11.01 5.73
C ALA A 177 4.63 11.26 5.10
N ALA A 178 4.51 11.11 3.78
CA ALA A 178 3.22 11.16 3.11
C ALA A 178 2.52 9.80 3.17
N VAL A 179 3.27 8.73 2.91
CA VAL A 179 2.84 7.33 2.97
C VAL A 179 3.95 6.47 3.57
N PHE A 180 3.63 5.22 3.89
CA PHE A 180 4.58 4.25 4.44
C PHE A 180 4.63 3.02 3.56
N SER A 181 5.81 2.41 3.44
CA SER A 181 5.91 1.15 2.73
C SER A 181 5.34 -0.01 3.54
N THR A 182 4.59 -0.88 2.87
CA THR A 182 3.99 -2.08 3.44
C THR A 182 4.11 -3.24 2.44
N PHE A 183 3.65 -4.43 2.83
CA PHE A 183 3.49 -5.54 1.89
C PHE A 183 2.03 -5.70 1.47
N SER A 184 1.79 -5.96 0.20
CA SER A 184 0.46 -6.29 -0.32
C SER A 184 0.60 -7.34 -1.42
N PHE A 185 -0.48 -8.11 -1.63
CA PHE A 185 -0.60 -9.03 -2.74
C PHE A 185 -1.09 -8.36 -4.04
N ASP A 186 -1.37 -7.06 -4.02
CA ASP A 186 -2.06 -6.36 -5.12
C ASP A 186 -1.36 -6.54 -6.47
N CYS A 187 -0.03 -6.47 -6.47
CA CYS A 187 0.77 -6.60 -7.68
C CYS A 187 1.24 -8.03 -8.00
N VAL A 188 0.86 -9.04 -7.21
CA VAL A 188 1.26 -10.44 -7.47
C VAL A 188 0.73 -10.99 -8.81
N PRO A 189 -0.52 -10.71 -9.24
CA PRO A 189 -1.00 -11.20 -10.53
C PRO A 189 -0.15 -10.74 -11.72
N THR A 190 0.42 -9.54 -11.66
CA THR A 190 1.18 -8.91 -12.75
C THR A 190 2.69 -9.11 -12.59
N ASN A 191 3.22 -8.93 -11.38
CA ASN A 191 4.66 -8.87 -11.10
C ASN A 191 5.18 -10.15 -10.44
N GLY A 192 4.28 -11.05 -10.04
CA GLY A 192 4.60 -12.32 -9.41
C GLY A 192 5.04 -12.21 -7.96
N ILE A 193 5.33 -13.37 -7.38
CA ILE A 193 5.87 -13.55 -6.04
C ILE A 193 6.89 -14.69 -6.10
N GLY A 194 7.94 -14.62 -5.29
CA GLY A 194 8.97 -15.65 -5.28
C GLY A 194 9.96 -15.48 -4.15
N GLN A 195 11.03 -16.27 -4.20
CA GLN A 195 12.06 -16.26 -3.18
C GLN A 195 13.42 -16.59 -3.78
N THR A 196 14.39 -15.71 -3.59
CA THR A 196 15.81 -15.98 -3.85
C THR A 196 16.59 -15.72 -2.57
N SER A 197 17.24 -16.76 -2.03
CA SER A 197 18.06 -16.62 -0.82
C SER A 197 19.45 -16.11 -1.14
N CYS A 198 19.89 -15.11 -0.37
CA CYS A 198 21.19 -14.46 -0.49
C CYS A 198 21.95 -14.56 0.83
N SER A 199 23.22 -14.96 0.75
CA SER A 199 24.02 -15.29 1.94
C SER A 199 24.41 -14.06 2.76
N SER A 200 24.85 -12.99 2.11
CA SER A 200 25.15 -11.70 2.73
C SER A 200 25.34 -10.62 1.67
N ALA A 201 24.63 -9.50 1.77
CA ALA A 201 24.93 -8.25 1.10
C ALA A 201 24.10 -7.11 1.74
N PRO A 202 24.41 -5.83 1.43
CA PRO A 202 23.50 -4.74 1.74
C PRO A 202 22.16 -4.90 1.02
N TYR A 203 21.06 -4.76 1.76
CA TYR A 203 19.70 -4.65 1.24
C TYR A 203 18.93 -3.57 2.00
N ALA A 204 17.85 -3.07 1.40
CA ALA A 204 16.96 -2.10 2.00
C ALA A 204 15.82 -2.80 2.73
N GLY A 205 15.70 -2.61 4.04
CA GLY A 205 14.50 -3.00 4.80
C GLY A 205 13.48 -1.87 4.69
N CYS A 206 12.57 -2.01 3.74
CA CYS A 206 11.63 -0.95 3.40
C CYS A 206 10.34 -1.03 4.21
N MET A 207 10.04 -2.12 4.90
CA MET A 207 8.78 -2.22 5.64
C MET A 207 8.64 -1.09 6.67
N THR A 208 7.51 -0.38 6.61
CA THR A 208 7.17 0.85 7.34
C THR A 208 8.09 2.06 7.11
N ALA A 209 8.96 2.02 6.10
CA ALA A 209 9.82 3.14 5.75
C ALA A 209 8.98 4.34 5.29
N PRO A 210 9.41 5.58 5.61
CA PRO A 210 8.71 6.78 5.23
C PRO A 210 8.94 7.11 3.75
N CYS A 211 7.88 7.52 3.07
CA CYS A 211 7.92 7.84 1.65
C CYS A 211 7.42 9.26 1.35
N SER A 212 7.87 9.81 0.23
CA SER A 212 7.37 11.06 -0.33
C SER A 212 5.92 10.91 -0.82
N ALA A 213 5.27 12.02 -1.13
CA ALA A 213 4.03 11.99 -1.90
C ALA A 213 4.27 11.35 -3.28
N PRO A 214 3.24 10.72 -3.87
CA PRO A 214 3.34 10.13 -5.21
C PRO A 214 3.64 11.18 -6.27
N ASP A 215 4.38 10.78 -7.29
CA ASP A 215 4.48 11.52 -8.53
C ASP A 215 3.30 11.22 -9.46
N ALA A 216 3.26 11.88 -10.63
CA ALA A 216 2.17 11.72 -11.58
C ALA A 216 2.09 10.34 -12.27
N SER A 217 3.04 9.43 -11.97
CA SER A 217 3.11 8.07 -12.52
C SER A 217 2.69 7.01 -11.50
N GLY A 218 2.15 7.41 -10.33
CA GLY A 218 1.81 6.48 -9.26
C GLY A 218 3.04 5.87 -8.58
N ILE A 219 4.18 6.57 -8.62
CA ILE A 219 5.42 6.14 -7.97
C ILE A 219 5.75 7.06 -6.80
N VAL A 220 6.06 6.45 -5.66
CA VAL A 220 6.60 7.13 -4.48
C VAL A 220 8.07 6.78 -4.29
N GLN A 221 8.82 7.69 -3.67
CA GLN A 221 10.19 7.40 -3.23
C GLN A 221 10.22 7.22 -1.71
N CYS A 222 10.62 6.03 -1.28
CA CYS A 222 10.80 5.69 0.13
C CYS A 222 12.27 5.77 0.54
N SER A 223 12.53 6.23 1.76
CA SER A 223 13.86 6.26 2.35
C SER A 223 14.03 5.07 3.29
N CYS A 224 14.48 3.94 2.74
CA CYS A 224 14.58 2.68 3.44
C CYS A 224 15.95 2.54 4.13
N PRO A 225 16.03 2.25 5.44
CA PRO A 225 17.32 1.96 6.07
C PRO A 225 17.92 0.66 5.52
N VAL A 226 19.25 0.61 5.50
CA VAL A 226 20.02 -0.50 4.92
C VAL A 226 20.53 -1.42 6.01
N PHE A 227 20.34 -2.73 5.82
CA PHE A 227 20.95 -3.77 6.62
C PHE A 227 21.94 -4.56 5.77
N ASP A 228 23.08 -4.93 6.36
CA ASP A 228 24.08 -5.79 5.70
C ASP A 228 24.08 -7.15 6.40
N GLY A 229 23.55 -8.14 5.70
CA GLY A 229 23.34 -9.47 6.26
C GLY A 229 22.69 -10.43 5.27
N PRO A 230 22.31 -11.64 5.72
CA PRO A 230 21.53 -12.56 4.91
C PRO A 230 20.14 -11.99 4.63
N PHE A 231 19.58 -12.32 3.47
CA PHE A 231 18.25 -11.87 3.08
C PHE A 231 17.63 -12.78 2.02
N GLN A 232 16.35 -12.57 1.76
CA GLN A 232 15.59 -13.17 0.70
C GLN A 232 14.98 -12.08 -0.18
N ILE A 233 15.24 -12.17 -1.47
CA ILE A 233 14.56 -11.35 -2.48
C ILE A 233 13.19 -11.97 -2.71
N GLY A 234 12.16 -11.14 -2.76
CA GLY A 234 10.77 -11.52 -3.04
C GLY A 234 10.46 -12.04 -4.45
N GLN A 235 11.49 -12.41 -5.22
CA GLN A 235 11.40 -12.80 -6.62
C GLN A 235 12.30 -14.01 -6.88
N ASN A 236 11.89 -14.90 -7.78
CA ASN A 236 12.61 -16.13 -8.08
C ASN A 236 13.83 -15.89 -8.99
N ASN A 237 14.88 -16.69 -8.82
CA ASN A 237 16.07 -16.75 -9.69
C ASN A 237 16.77 -15.39 -9.91
N GLN A 238 16.82 -14.55 -8.88
CA GLN A 238 17.45 -13.23 -8.98
C GLN A 238 18.95 -13.25 -8.67
N ALA A 239 19.66 -12.22 -9.10
CA ALA A 239 21.03 -11.97 -8.66
C ALA A 239 21.02 -11.25 -7.30
N CYS A 240 21.80 -11.74 -6.34
CA CYS A 240 21.92 -11.12 -5.02
C CYS A 240 22.58 -9.74 -5.02
N THR A 241 23.25 -9.38 -6.10
CA THR A 241 23.91 -8.07 -6.26
C THR A 241 23.53 -7.47 -7.60
N LEU A 242 23.04 -6.23 -7.58
CA LEU A 242 22.57 -5.53 -8.78
C LEU A 242 23.65 -4.69 -9.47
N GLY A 243 24.71 -4.29 -8.75
CA GLY A 243 25.71 -3.35 -9.26
C GLY A 243 25.22 -1.90 -9.17
N ASP A 244 26.06 -0.95 -9.61
CA ASP A 244 25.71 0.48 -9.77
C ASP A 244 25.11 1.20 -8.53
N GLY A 245 25.40 0.67 -7.33
CA GLY A 245 24.84 1.18 -6.07
C GLY A 245 23.37 0.85 -5.88
N LEU A 246 22.82 -0.07 -6.67
CA LEU A 246 21.48 -0.61 -6.50
C LEU A 246 21.48 -1.76 -5.48
N VAL A 247 20.43 -1.81 -4.67
CA VAL A 247 20.16 -2.86 -3.70
C VAL A 247 18.72 -3.31 -3.81
N TRP A 248 18.42 -4.53 -3.37
CA TRP A 248 17.05 -5.00 -3.29
C TRP A 248 16.35 -4.41 -2.07
N SER A 249 15.07 -4.08 -2.21
CA SER A 249 14.14 -4.08 -1.07
C SER A 249 13.87 -5.54 -0.71
N ALA A 250 14.23 -5.94 0.51
CA ALA A 250 14.24 -7.34 0.90
C ALA A 250 14.01 -7.53 2.39
N ALA A 251 13.79 -8.78 2.77
CA ALA A 251 13.54 -9.21 4.14
C ALA A 251 14.43 -10.40 4.49
N TYR A 252 14.63 -10.68 5.77
CA TYR A 252 15.34 -11.87 6.22
C TYR A 252 14.42 -12.83 6.97
N ALA A 253 14.21 -14.00 6.39
CA ALA A 253 13.60 -15.15 7.04
C ALA A 253 14.70 -16.13 7.48
N PRO A 254 15.07 -16.16 8.77
CA PRO A 254 16.05 -17.11 9.27
C PRO A 254 15.55 -18.56 9.12
N PRO A 255 16.44 -19.53 8.87
CA PRO A 255 16.06 -20.93 8.84
C PRO A 255 15.45 -21.32 10.19
N THR A 256 14.18 -21.72 10.22
CA THR A 256 13.57 -22.28 11.42
C THR A 256 14.18 -23.66 11.71
N ALA A 257 14.32 -24.01 12.99
CA ALA A 257 14.90 -25.30 13.42
C ALA A 257 14.15 -26.55 12.88
N ALA A 258 12.99 -26.38 12.24
CA ALA A 258 12.21 -27.44 11.60
C ALA A 258 12.57 -27.69 10.11
N SER A 259 13.38 -26.84 9.48
CA SER A 259 13.69 -26.90 8.03
C SER A 259 14.84 -27.86 7.66
N THR A 260 15.32 -28.69 8.59
CA THR A 260 16.39 -29.68 8.29
C THR A 260 15.84 -30.98 7.69
N SER A 261 15.05 -30.90 6.62
CA SER A 261 14.79 -32.06 5.74
C SER A 261 15.24 -31.76 4.31
N PRO A 262 16.34 -32.37 3.83
CA PRO A 262 16.93 -32.08 2.54
C PRO A 262 16.24 -32.92 1.45
N THR A 263 14.92 -32.84 1.29
CA THR A 263 14.20 -33.41 0.14
C THR A 263 12.76 -32.90 0.13
N SER A 264 12.50 -31.77 -0.52
CA SER A 264 11.18 -31.52 -1.10
C SER A 264 11.36 -30.71 -2.37
N ALA A 265 10.75 -31.24 -3.43
CA ALA A 265 10.87 -30.77 -4.79
C ALA A 265 10.43 -29.31 -4.93
N VAL A 266 11.14 -28.60 -5.80
CA VAL A 266 10.81 -27.26 -6.29
C VAL A 266 9.39 -27.28 -6.86
N VAL A 267 8.44 -26.71 -6.12
CA VAL A 267 7.17 -26.24 -6.69
C VAL A 267 7.44 -24.83 -7.22
N PRO A 268 7.19 -24.52 -8.50
CA PRO A 268 7.58 -23.23 -9.10
C PRO A 268 6.93 -21.98 -8.49
N ASN A 269 5.98 -22.14 -7.56
CA ASN A 269 5.18 -21.10 -6.93
C ASN A 269 5.17 -21.20 -5.39
N ALA A 270 6.20 -21.78 -4.77
CA ALA A 270 6.27 -21.86 -3.31
C ALA A 270 6.54 -20.45 -2.73
N VAL A 271 5.47 -19.85 -2.21
CA VAL A 271 5.53 -18.72 -1.28
C VAL A 271 6.29 -19.21 -0.02
N SER A 272 7.20 -18.41 0.54
CA SER A 272 7.95 -18.77 1.74
C SER A 272 7.00 -19.22 2.86
N GLU A 273 7.39 -20.21 3.68
CA GLU A 273 6.63 -20.61 4.90
C GLU A 273 6.39 -19.44 5.87
N THR A 274 7.04 -18.28 5.66
CA THR A 274 6.97 -17.07 6.47
C THR A 274 6.19 -15.91 5.84
N THR A 275 5.73 -16.03 4.60
CA THR A 275 4.84 -15.04 3.96
C THR A 275 3.42 -15.20 4.53
N PRO A 276 2.56 -14.16 4.53
CA PRO A 276 1.20 -14.32 5.05
C PRO A 276 0.51 -15.51 4.37
N ALA A 277 0.19 -16.54 5.14
CA ALA A 277 -0.59 -17.67 4.68
C ALA A 277 -2.05 -17.42 5.09
N PRO A 278 -2.95 -17.04 4.17
CA PRO A 278 -4.36 -16.93 4.52
C PRO A 278 -4.90 -18.30 4.95
N ALA A 279 -5.76 -18.31 5.97
CA ALA A 279 -6.40 -19.55 6.44
C ALA A 279 -7.31 -20.21 5.38
N ALA A 280 -7.70 -19.46 4.33
CA ALA A 280 -8.35 -19.97 3.11
C ALA A 280 -8.19 -19.01 1.91
N CYS A 281 -8.37 -17.70 2.15
CA CYS A 281 -8.20 -16.61 1.19
C CYS A 281 -8.10 -15.26 1.92
N VAL A 282 -7.68 -14.20 1.24
CA VAL A 282 -7.66 -12.81 1.75
C VAL A 282 -8.81 -12.05 1.08
N PRO A 283 -9.83 -11.57 1.83
CA PRO A 283 -10.85 -10.71 1.26
C PRO A 283 -10.22 -9.50 0.58
N ASP A 284 -10.70 -9.17 -0.61
CA ASP A 284 -10.34 -8.01 -1.44
C ASP A 284 -8.89 -7.95 -1.94
N ALA A 285 -8.07 -8.96 -1.66
CA ALA A 285 -6.83 -9.15 -2.39
C ALA A 285 -7.13 -9.66 -3.81
N PRO A 286 -6.31 -9.33 -4.81
CA PRO A 286 -6.53 -9.81 -6.17
C PRO A 286 -6.00 -11.22 -6.43
N GLY A 287 -6.42 -11.77 -7.57
CA GLY A 287 -5.93 -13.05 -8.08
C GLY A 287 -6.29 -14.27 -7.22
N GLY A 288 -5.47 -15.31 -7.29
CA GLY A 288 -5.72 -16.59 -6.61
C GLY A 288 -5.52 -16.58 -5.09
N LEU A 289 -5.07 -15.46 -4.53
CA LEU A 289 -4.93 -15.24 -3.08
C LEU A 289 -6.17 -14.55 -2.49
N GLY A 290 -6.93 -13.86 -3.35
CA GLY A 290 -8.21 -13.25 -3.05
C GLY A 290 -9.30 -14.25 -2.70
N CYS A 291 -10.26 -13.84 -1.88
CA CYS A 291 -11.48 -14.60 -1.72
C CYS A 291 -12.36 -14.55 -2.99
N PRO A 292 -13.19 -15.57 -3.25
CA PRO A 292 -14.11 -15.55 -4.38
C PRO A 292 -15.06 -14.35 -4.32
N LEU A 293 -15.43 -13.82 -5.49
CA LEU A 293 -16.50 -12.82 -5.57
C LEU A 293 -17.86 -13.42 -5.19
N TYR A 294 -18.83 -12.54 -4.91
CA TYR A 294 -20.20 -12.93 -4.63
C TYR A 294 -20.80 -13.82 -5.75
N VAL A 295 -21.43 -14.92 -5.36
CA VAL A 295 -22.19 -15.81 -6.25
C VAL A 295 -23.65 -15.82 -5.79
N PRO A 296 -24.59 -15.27 -6.59
CA PRO A 296 -26.01 -15.24 -6.24
C PRO A 296 -26.55 -16.62 -5.86
N GLY A 297 -27.18 -16.72 -4.69
CA GLY A 297 -27.78 -17.97 -4.19
C GLY A 297 -26.79 -18.99 -3.60
N THR A 298 -25.48 -18.71 -3.64
CA THR A 298 -24.44 -19.58 -3.07
C THR A 298 -23.70 -18.89 -1.93
N THR A 299 -23.22 -17.65 -2.16
CA THR A 299 -22.53 -16.88 -1.13
C THR A 299 -23.56 -16.38 -0.12
N SER A 300 -23.32 -16.67 1.16
CA SER A 300 -24.22 -16.29 2.25
C SER A 300 -23.44 -16.01 3.52
N LEU A 301 -23.99 -15.13 4.37
CA LEU A 301 -23.47 -14.92 5.71
C LEU A 301 -23.78 -16.15 6.57
N PRO A 302 -22.77 -16.74 7.25
CA PRO A 302 -23.02 -17.84 8.17
C PRO A 302 -24.03 -17.44 9.28
N PRO A 303 -24.90 -18.36 9.72
CA PRO A 303 -25.73 -18.12 10.90
C PRO A 303 -24.86 -17.77 12.10
N ASN A 304 -25.21 -16.70 12.82
CA ASN A 304 -24.45 -16.16 13.96
C ASN A 304 -23.06 -15.59 13.61
N SER A 305 -22.85 -15.13 12.37
CA SER A 305 -21.66 -14.34 12.00
C SER A 305 -21.49 -13.06 12.84
N GLY A 306 -22.56 -12.61 13.50
CA GLY A 306 -22.59 -11.37 14.26
C GLY A 306 -22.67 -10.13 13.36
N VAL A 307 -22.77 -10.31 12.04
CA VAL A 307 -22.85 -9.23 11.04
C VAL A 307 -24.21 -8.53 11.10
N ASN A 308 -24.19 -7.21 11.17
CA ASN A 308 -25.35 -6.35 11.14
C ASN A 308 -25.49 -5.69 9.76
N CYS A 309 -26.36 -6.24 8.92
CA CYS A 309 -26.55 -5.71 7.56
C CYS A 309 -27.08 -4.28 7.50
N GLN A 310 -27.75 -3.78 8.54
CA GLN A 310 -28.11 -2.36 8.59
C GLN A 310 -26.85 -1.51 8.73
N THR A 311 -25.96 -1.87 9.64
CA THR A 311 -24.67 -1.17 9.82
C THR A 311 -23.80 -1.28 8.57
N VAL A 312 -23.76 -2.43 7.90
CA VAL A 312 -23.06 -2.56 6.59
C VAL A 312 -23.59 -1.52 5.58
N CYS A 313 -24.91 -1.42 5.42
CA CYS A 313 -25.48 -0.45 4.49
C CYS A 313 -25.33 1.00 4.95
N ASP A 314 -25.29 1.24 6.27
CA ASP A 314 -25.01 2.56 6.84
C ASP A 314 -23.54 2.98 6.55
N GLU A 315 -22.58 2.06 6.65
CA GLU A 315 -21.17 2.32 6.27
C GLU A 315 -21.04 2.67 4.77
N TYR A 316 -21.70 1.92 3.88
CA TYR A 316 -21.73 2.26 2.45
C TYR A 316 -22.41 3.61 2.16
N SER A 317 -23.48 3.95 2.88
CA SER A 317 -24.27 5.16 2.60
C SER A 317 -23.75 6.42 3.28
N SER A 318 -22.98 6.29 4.36
CA SER A 318 -22.38 7.42 5.09
C SER A 318 -21.01 7.81 4.56
N CYS A 319 -20.28 6.88 3.94
CA CYS A 319 -19.01 7.16 3.29
C CYS A 319 -19.24 7.69 1.87
N THR A 320 -19.26 9.02 1.71
CA THR A 320 -19.55 9.65 0.41
C THR A 320 -18.54 10.70 -0.03
N GLN A 321 -18.27 10.77 -1.34
CA GLN A 321 -17.55 11.86 -1.99
C GLN A 321 -18.42 13.10 -2.24
N GLU A 322 -17.80 14.14 -2.79
CA GLU A 322 -18.50 15.27 -3.39
C GLU A 322 -19.58 14.78 -4.37
N GLY A 323 -20.80 15.31 -4.25
CA GLY A 323 -21.94 14.87 -5.06
C GLY A 323 -22.69 13.65 -4.50
N GLY A 324 -22.31 13.11 -3.34
CA GLY A 324 -23.05 12.04 -2.66
C GLY A 324 -22.81 10.64 -3.24
N ILE A 325 -21.69 10.43 -3.94
CA ILE A 325 -21.28 9.12 -4.45
C ILE A 325 -20.83 8.25 -3.27
N GLN A 326 -21.37 7.05 -3.15
CA GLN A 326 -21.07 6.09 -2.08
C GLN A 326 -19.77 5.35 -2.39
N GLU A 327 -18.69 5.72 -1.70
CA GLU A 327 -17.33 5.25 -2.04
C GLU A 327 -17.13 3.76 -1.87
N GLY A 328 -17.70 3.17 -0.82
CA GLY A 328 -17.54 1.73 -0.61
C GLY A 328 -18.10 0.93 -1.80
N LEU A 329 -19.19 1.40 -2.42
CA LEU A 329 -19.79 0.72 -3.57
C LEU A 329 -19.01 0.92 -4.87
N THR A 330 -18.42 2.10 -5.08
CA THR A 330 -17.51 2.33 -6.22
C THR A 330 -16.23 1.54 -6.04
N CYS A 331 -15.65 1.54 -4.84
CA CYS A 331 -14.44 0.79 -4.52
C CYS A 331 -14.65 -0.71 -4.68
N ASP A 332 -15.75 -1.27 -4.18
CA ASP A 332 -16.08 -2.69 -4.38
C ASP A 332 -16.21 -3.06 -5.86
N SER A 333 -16.65 -2.12 -6.70
CA SER A 333 -16.82 -2.39 -8.13
C SER A 333 -15.50 -2.50 -8.90
N THR A 334 -14.40 -2.00 -8.32
CA THR A 334 -13.09 -1.93 -8.97
C THR A 334 -12.04 -2.80 -8.27
N LEU A 335 -11.95 -2.74 -6.94
CA LEU A 335 -10.85 -3.30 -6.13
C LEU A 335 -10.70 -4.82 -6.28
N CYS A 336 -11.79 -5.58 -6.28
CA CYS A 336 -11.69 -7.04 -6.26
C CYS A 336 -11.44 -7.69 -7.62
N THR A 337 -11.25 -6.89 -8.66
CA THR A 337 -10.80 -7.35 -9.98
C THR A 337 -9.49 -6.71 -10.41
N ASP A 338 -8.84 -5.99 -9.49
CA ASP A 338 -7.63 -5.21 -9.68
C ASP A 338 -6.47 -6.05 -10.23
N GLN A 339 -5.68 -5.41 -11.08
CA GLN A 339 -4.31 -5.77 -11.39
C GLN A 339 -3.45 -4.53 -11.14
N CYS A 340 -2.19 -4.69 -10.74
CA CYS A 340 -1.25 -3.58 -10.44
C CYS A 340 -1.25 -2.36 -11.41
N ASN A 341 -1.76 -2.50 -12.63
CA ASN A 341 -1.88 -1.46 -13.64
C ASN A 341 -3.22 -0.68 -13.65
N ASP A 342 -4.18 -0.90 -12.74
CA ASP A 342 -5.41 -0.09 -12.60
C ASP A 342 -5.48 0.77 -11.33
N LEU A 343 -4.32 1.07 -10.73
CA LEU A 343 -4.19 1.93 -9.56
C LEU A 343 -4.88 3.30 -9.73
N ASP A 344 -4.85 3.90 -10.93
CA ASP A 344 -5.57 5.15 -11.21
C ASP A 344 -7.10 5.01 -11.08
N VAL A 345 -7.64 3.86 -11.51
CA VAL A 345 -9.08 3.56 -11.43
C VAL A 345 -9.48 3.27 -9.98
N VAL A 346 -8.61 2.61 -9.23
CA VAL A 346 -8.79 2.37 -7.79
C VAL A 346 -8.67 3.67 -7.01
N GLU A 347 -7.77 4.57 -7.38
CA GLU A 347 -7.68 5.92 -6.78
C GLU A 347 -9.02 6.65 -6.97
N GLU A 348 -9.54 6.72 -8.20
CA GLU A 348 -10.84 7.35 -8.48
C GLU A 348 -11.97 6.73 -7.64
N ALA A 349 -11.98 5.40 -7.50
CA ALA A 349 -13.06 4.66 -6.85
C ALA A 349 -13.00 4.64 -5.31
N CYS A 350 -11.79 4.71 -4.72
CA CYS A 350 -11.54 4.41 -3.31
C CYS A 350 -10.88 5.56 -2.51
N ALA A 351 -10.54 6.70 -3.13
CA ALA A 351 -9.65 7.72 -2.54
C ALA A 351 -9.99 8.18 -1.10
N SER A 352 -11.26 8.32 -0.72
CA SER A 352 -11.62 8.77 0.64
C SER A 352 -12.03 7.65 1.59
N LEU A 353 -12.02 6.40 1.14
CA LEU A 353 -12.50 5.26 1.92
C LEU A 353 -11.62 5.02 3.15
N ALA A 354 -10.35 5.41 3.09
CA ALA A 354 -9.42 5.39 4.23
C ALA A 354 -9.86 6.27 5.42
N LYS A 355 -10.76 7.22 5.21
CA LYS A 355 -11.30 8.11 6.25
C LYS A 355 -12.64 7.63 6.81
N CYS A 356 -13.17 6.53 6.28
CA CYS A 356 -14.47 5.98 6.64
C CYS A 356 -14.32 4.81 7.60
N ASP A 357 -15.34 4.61 8.44
CA ASP A 357 -15.48 3.36 9.18
C ASP A 357 -16.10 2.32 8.24
N VAL A 358 -15.36 1.24 8.02
CA VAL A 358 -15.73 0.10 7.16
C VAL A 358 -15.64 -1.22 7.93
N SER A 359 -15.67 -1.13 9.27
CA SER A 359 -15.40 -2.28 10.14
C SER A 359 -16.46 -3.37 9.99
N GLU A 360 -17.74 -3.01 9.82
CA GLU A 360 -18.80 -4.00 9.63
C GLU A 360 -18.82 -4.56 8.19
N ILE A 361 -18.43 -3.77 7.17
CA ILE A 361 -18.17 -4.24 5.80
C ILE A 361 -17.08 -5.32 5.82
N ILE A 362 -15.90 -5.02 6.39
CA ILE A 362 -14.78 -5.98 6.50
C ILE A 362 -15.25 -7.26 7.21
N LYS A 363 -15.96 -7.12 8.32
CA LYS A 363 -16.48 -8.25 9.08
C LYS A 363 -17.45 -9.12 8.27
N ALA A 364 -18.29 -8.51 7.43
CA ALA A 364 -19.20 -9.24 6.53
C ALA A 364 -18.44 -10.06 5.49
N GLU A 365 -17.42 -9.47 4.85
CA GLU A 365 -16.59 -10.12 3.83
C GLU A 365 -15.75 -11.26 4.42
N GLN A 366 -15.18 -11.04 5.60
CA GLN A 366 -14.47 -12.08 6.34
C GLN A 366 -15.37 -13.24 6.74
N ALA A 367 -16.56 -12.95 7.26
CA ALA A 367 -17.50 -13.99 7.69
C ALA A 367 -17.99 -14.84 6.52
N ALA A 368 -18.20 -14.22 5.36
CA ALA A 368 -18.64 -14.91 4.15
C ALA A 368 -17.48 -15.50 3.31
N GLN A 369 -16.22 -15.19 3.66
CA GLN A 369 -15.03 -15.54 2.90
C GLN A 369 -15.17 -15.16 1.41
N CYS A 370 -15.60 -13.93 1.16
CA CYS A 370 -15.74 -13.38 -0.18
C CYS A 370 -15.18 -11.96 -0.26
N SER A 371 -14.82 -11.55 -1.47
CA SER A 371 -14.28 -10.22 -1.78
C SER A 371 -15.35 -9.34 -2.43
N CYS A 372 -15.39 -8.06 -2.08
CA CYS A 372 -16.30 -7.02 -2.59
C CYS A 372 -17.76 -7.50 -2.67
N CYS A 373 -18.21 -8.13 -1.58
CA CYS A 373 -19.46 -8.88 -1.55
C CYS A 373 -20.45 -8.40 -0.48
N ALA A 374 -20.01 -7.58 0.48
CA ALA A 374 -20.83 -7.19 1.61
C ALA A 374 -22.11 -6.46 1.18
N SER A 375 -22.01 -5.58 0.18
CA SER A 375 -23.17 -4.87 -0.38
C SER A 375 -24.22 -5.83 -0.97
N GLN A 376 -23.81 -6.89 -1.68
CA GLN A 376 -24.74 -7.88 -2.22
C GLN A 376 -25.31 -8.79 -1.12
N LEU A 377 -24.50 -9.19 -0.15
CA LEU A 377 -24.93 -10.02 0.99
C LEU A 377 -26.00 -9.33 1.83
N CYS A 378 -25.87 -8.02 2.02
CA CYS A 378 -26.77 -7.23 2.86
C CYS A 378 -27.85 -6.46 2.07
N GLY A 379 -27.84 -6.55 0.73
CA GLY A 379 -28.84 -5.91 -0.13
C GLY A 379 -28.73 -4.38 -0.18
N CYS A 380 -27.55 -3.83 0.08
CA CYS A 380 -27.31 -2.40 0.07
C CYS A 380 -27.46 -1.84 -1.36
N GLN A 381 -28.16 -0.71 -1.50
CA GLN A 381 -28.48 -0.14 -2.81
C GLN A 381 -27.62 1.10 -3.08
N ALA A 382 -27.05 1.15 -4.28
CA ALA A 382 -26.43 2.35 -4.81
C ALA A 382 -27.49 3.40 -5.13
N ASN A 383 -27.24 4.66 -4.78
CA ASN A 383 -28.01 5.79 -5.27
C ASN A 383 -27.75 6.02 -6.77
N THR A 384 -28.54 6.90 -7.41
CA THR A 384 -28.45 7.14 -8.86
C THR A 384 -27.05 7.60 -9.29
N GLN A 385 -26.44 8.52 -8.55
CA GLN A 385 -25.12 9.04 -8.90
C GLN A 385 -24.05 7.95 -8.78
N THR A 386 -24.09 7.15 -7.71
CA THR A 386 -23.21 6.01 -7.48
C THR A 386 -23.35 4.97 -8.59
N ASN A 387 -24.58 4.65 -9.00
CA ASN A 387 -24.82 3.72 -10.12
C ASN A 387 -24.23 4.20 -11.45
N ALA A 388 -24.33 5.50 -11.75
CA ALA A 388 -23.71 6.07 -12.95
C ALA A 388 -22.18 6.05 -12.86
N THR A 389 -21.61 6.34 -11.70
CA THR A 389 -20.15 6.26 -11.47
C THR A 389 -19.63 4.83 -11.61
N ILE A 390 -20.30 3.84 -11.01
CA ILE A 390 -19.96 2.42 -11.16
C ILE A 390 -19.96 2.02 -12.65
N ALA A 391 -20.99 2.43 -13.42
CA ALA A 391 -21.04 2.12 -14.85
C ALA A 391 -19.85 2.72 -15.62
N SER A 392 -19.39 3.92 -15.23
CA SER A 392 -18.19 4.54 -15.78
C SER A 392 -16.93 3.75 -15.44
N LEU A 393 -16.70 3.44 -14.15
CA LEU A 393 -15.53 2.70 -13.66
C LEU A 393 -15.42 1.31 -14.30
N VAL A 394 -16.53 0.58 -14.39
CA VAL A 394 -16.63 -0.71 -15.10
C VAL A 394 -16.18 -0.57 -16.55
N GLN A 395 -16.54 0.52 -17.23
CA GLN A 395 -16.09 0.76 -18.60
C GLN A 395 -14.60 1.13 -18.67
N GLN A 396 -14.06 1.85 -17.69
CA GLN A 396 -12.64 2.15 -17.60
C GLN A 396 -11.82 0.85 -17.46
N GLN A 397 -12.20 -0.05 -16.55
CA GLN A 397 -11.54 -1.35 -16.39
C GLN A 397 -11.58 -2.17 -17.68
N ARG A 398 -12.72 -2.21 -18.39
CA ARG A 398 -12.80 -2.86 -19.71
C ARG A 398 -11.85 -2.26 -20.74
N ASN A 399 -11.66 -0.95 -20.74
CA ASN A 399 -10.72 -0.27 -21.65
C ASN A 399 -9.26 -0.64 -21.36
N LEU A 400 -8.95 -1.00 -20.11
CA LEU A 400 -7.65 -1.53 -19.67
C LEU A 400 -7.50 -3.04 -19.92
N GLY A 401 -8.53 -3.71 -20.44
CA GLY A 401 -8.54 -5.16 -20.64
C GLY A 401 -8.80 -5.98 -19.37
N ILE A 402 -9.21 -5.31 -18.29
CA ILE A 402 -9.57 -5.94 -17.02
C ILE A 402 -11.02 -6.41 -17.11
N LYS A 403 -11.32 -7.56 -16.50
CA LYS A 403 -12.66 -8.12 -16.44
C LYS A 403 -13.32 -7.69 -15.12
N PRO A 404 -14.18 -6.65 -15.12
CA PRO A 404 -14.80 -6.13 -13.90
C PRO A 404 -15.75 -7.16 -13.25
N GLN A 405 -16.07 -6.96 -11.97
CA GLN A 405 -17.00 -7.83 -11.21
C GLN A 405 -18.33 -8.02 -11.95
N CYS A 406 -18.84 -6.95 -12.57
CA CYS A 406 -20.03 -7.00 -13.43
C CYS A 406 -19.96 -8.08 -14.51
N ASP A 407 -18.81 -8.25 -15.17
CA ASP A 407 -18.64 -9.23 -16.25
C ASP A 407 -18.39 -10.65 -15.71
N ILE A 408 -18.03 -10.77 -14.42
CA ILE A 408 -17.77 -12.06 -13.76
C ILE A 408 -19.06 -12.64 -13.18
N ASN A 409 -19.83 -11.86 -12.42
CA ASN A 409 -20.98 -12.36 -11.66
C ASN A 409 -22.27 -11.53 -11.83
N GLY A 410 -22.26 -10.48 -12.67
CA GLY A 410 -23.44 -9.64 -12.93
C GLY A 410 -23.80 -8.67 -11.80
N THR A 411 -22.90 -8.44 -10.85
CA THR A 411 -23.10 -7.49 -9.74
C THR A 411 -22.26 -6.24 -9.90
N LEU A 412 -22.66 -5.14 -9.25
CA LEU A 412 -21.97 -3.84 -9.36
C LEU A 412 -21.73 -3.41 -10.83
N CYS A 413 -22.74 -3.58 -11.68
CA CYS A 413 -22.68 -3.14 -13.07
C CYS A 413 -22.94 -1.65 -13.27
N GLY A 414 -23.55 -1.01 -12.27
CA GLY A 414 -24.07 0.34 -12.39
C GLY A 414 -25.23 0.43 -13.38
N SER A 415 -25.76 1.63 -13.54
CA SER A 415 -26.75 1.98 -14.55
C SER A 415 -26.62 3.48 -14.86
N PRO A 416 -26.62 3.89 -16.14
CA PRO A 416 -26.45 5.29 -16.54
C PRO A 416 -27.53 6.23 -16.02
#